data_AF-A0A2A6LKG3-F1
#
_entry.id   AF-A0A2A6LKG3-F1
#
_cell.length_a   1.000
_cell.length_b   1.000
_cell.length_c   1.000
_cell.angle_alpha   90.00
_cell.angle_beta   90.00
_cell.angle_gamma   90.00
#
_symmetry.space_group_name_H-M   'P 1'
#
loop_
_entity.id
_entity.type
_entity.pdbx_description
1 polymer ?
#
loop_
_entity_poly.entity_id
_entity_poly.type
_entity_poly.pdbx_seq_one_letter_code
_entity_poly.pdbx_strand_id
1 'polypeptide(L)'
;MEVSGTALSGMTGGPAYSAAELKCGARLLLVLQRQTGRDGNLPVWSTVDQVTIVKPSPRHELLQPVYCSSSRFPQDFVFALGRMVEQPDGSHRSENVVKAWRVDIKRERLPAIPVDGLHCALDPAD
;
A
#
# COMPACT_ATOMS: atom_id res chain seq x y z
N MET A 1 7.27 6.97 16.09
CA MET A 1 6.31 6.36 15.14
C MET A 1 6.89 6.63 13.77
N GLU A 2 7.42 5.61 13.09
CA GLU A 2 7.87 5.79 11.69
C GLU A 2 6.63 5.77 10.81
N VAL A 3 6.49 6.80 9.97
CA VAL A 3 5.42 6.94 8.99
C VAL A 3 6.09 6.87 7.62
N SER A 4 6.06 5.71 6.98
CA SER A 4 6.40 5.63 5.56
C SER A 4 5.10 5.81 4.79
N GLY A 5 4.95 6.95 4.13
CA GLY A 5 3.75 7.32 3.39
C GLY A 5 4.02 7.36 1.89
N THR A 6 3.12 6.78 1.11
CA THR A 6 3.13 6.88 -0.36
C THR A 6 2.00 7.80 -0.79
N ALA A 7 2.36 8.84 -1.55
CA ALA A 7 1.37 9.68 -2.23
C ALA A 7 0.71 8.88 -3.35
N LEU A 8 -0.62 8.87 -3.38
CA LEU A 8 -1.41 8.15 -4.37
C LEU A 8 -1.79 9.14 -5.47
N SER A 9 -0.83 9.43 -6.34
CA SER A 9 -1.00 10.39 -7.43
C SER A 9 -1.77 9.75 -8.59
N GLY A 10 -2.99 10.21 -8.87
CA GLY A 10 -3.77 9.63 -9.97
C GLY A 10 -5.05 10.35 -10.38
N MET A 11 -5.47 11.43 -9.70
CA MET A 11 -6.72 12.12 -10.03
C MET A 11 -6.47 13.62 -10.25
N THR A 12 -6.45 14.04 -11.52
CA THR A 12 -6.50 15.45 -11.90
C THR A 12 -7.82 16.08 -11.45
N GLY A 13 -7.74 17.11 -10.61
CA GLY A 13 -8.90 17.91 -10.17
C GLY A 13 -9.66 17.39 -8.94
N GLY A 14 -9.20 16.29 -8.31
CA GLY A 14 -9.76 15.76 -7.05
C GLY A 14 -8.87 16.05 -5.83
N PRO A 15 -9.33 15.71 -4.60
CA PRO A 15 -8.47 15.78 -3.43
C PRO A 15 -7.30 14.81 -3.57
N ALA A 16 -6.15 15.17 -3.00
CA ALA A 16 -5.01 14.28 -2.93
C ALA A 16 -5.26 13.17 -1.90
N TYR A 17 -4.74 11.98 -2.17
CA TYR A 17 -4.77 10.84 -1.25
C TYR A 17 -3.36 10.37 -0.93
N SER A 18 -3.19 9.87 0.28
CA SER A 18 -1.97 9.18 0.70
C SER A 18 -2.35 7.89 1.40
N ALA A 19 -1.46 6.92 1.35
CA ALA A 19 -1.55 5.74 2.19
C ALA A 19 -0.26 5.59 2.98
N ALA A 20 -0.39 5.33 4.28
CA ALA A 20 0.73 5.27 5.19
C ALA A 20 0.77 3.96 5.96
N GLU A 21 1.97 3.41 6.10
CA GLU A 21 2.25 2.38 7.08
C GLU A 21 2.52 3.03 8.44
N LEU A 22 1.78 2.60 9.46
CA LEU A 22 2.00 2.97 10.84
C LEU A 22 2.29 1.73 11.69
N LYS A 23 3.44 1.72 12.36
CA LYS A 23 3.76 0.69 13.37
C LYS A 23 3.08 1.04 14.70
N CYS A 24 2.20 0.17 15.19
CA CYS A 24 1.49 0.30 16.46
C CYS A 24 1.77 -0.92 17.35
N GLY A 25 2.84 -0.86 18.14
CA GLY A 25 3.34 -2.01 18.90
C GLY A 25 3.73 -3.16 17.97
N ALA A 26 3.17 -4.35 18.20
CA ALA A 26 3.37 -5.52 17.34
C ALA A 26 2.46 -5.57 16.09
N ARG A 27 1.59 -4.57 15.91
CA ARG A 27 0.64 -4.52 14.79
C ARG A 27 1.06 -3.46 13.78
N LEU A 28 0.74 -3.73 12.53
CA LEU A 28 0.95 -2.82 11.42
C LEU A 28 -0.40 -2.27 10.99
N LEU A 29 -0.52 -0.96 10.80
CA LEU A 29 -1.71 -0.31 10.30
C LEU A 29 -1.41 0.24 8.92
N LEU A 30 -2.26 -0.07 7.96
CA LEU A 30 -2.30 0.64 6.68
C LEU A 30 -3.44 1.64 6.76
N VAL A 31 -3.11 2.92 6.62
CA VAL A 31 -4.05 4.03 6.78
C VAL A 31 -4.21 4.74 5.45
N LEU A 32 -5.45 4.86 4.98
CA LEU A 32 -5.80 5.70 3.83
C LEU A 32 -6.20 7.07 4.34
N GLN A 33 -5.59 8.11 3.77
CA GLN A 33 -5.82 9.49 4.15
C GLN A 33 -6.21 10.31 2.93
N ARG A 34 -7.11 11.27 3.16
CA ARG A 34 -7.49 12.29 2.18
C ARG A 34 -6.99 13.64 2.65
N GLN A 35 -6.44 14.44 1.74
CA GLN A 35 -6.15 15.84 2.03
C GLN A 35 -7.46 16.62 2.13
N THR A 36 -7.77 17.15 3.31
CA THR A 36 -9.01 17.90 3.59
C THR A 36 -8.79 19.41 3.63
N GLY A 37 -7.53 19.86 3.65
CA GLY A 37 -7.21 21.27 3.61
C GLY A 37 -5.71 21.54 3.59
N ARG A 38 -5.36 22.76 3.97
CA ARG A 38 -4.00 23.21 4.21
C ARG A 38 -3.96 24.09 5.44
N ASP A 39 -2.89 23.96 6.22
CA ASP A 39 -2.51 24.87 7.27
C ASP A 39 -1.21 25.57 6.82
N GLY A 40 -1.36 26.79 6.29
CA GLY A 40 -0.31 27.46 5.52
C GLY A 40 0.11 26.63 4.30
N ASN A 41 1.39 26.23 4.26
CA ASN A 41 1.94 25.38 3.20
C ASN A 41 1.85 23.88 3.49
N LEU A 42 1.40 23.49 4.68
CA LEU A 42 1.33 22.09 5.09
C LEU A 42 -0.02 21.48 4.70
N PRO A 43 -0.06 20.34 4.01
CA PRO A 43 -1.31 19.64 3.74
C PRO A 43 -1.91 19.09 5.05
N VAL A 44 -3.21 19.32 5.24
CA VAL A 44 -3.97 18.74 6.35
C VAL A 44 -4.62 17.45 5.84
N TRP A 45 -4.33 16.35 6.52
CA TRP A 45 -4.79 15.01 6.17
C TRP A 45 -5.82 14.51 7.18
N SER A 46 -6.86 13.85 6.68
CA SER A 46 -7.84 13.13 7.49
C SER A 46 -7.85 11.66 7.12
N THR A 47 -7.77 10.79 8.12
CA THR A 47 -7.95 9.34 7.92
C THR A 47 -9.37 9.06 7.44
N VAL A 48 -9.49 8.38 6.31
CA VAL A 48 -10.79 7.99 5.73
C VAL A 48 -11.04 6.49 5.84
N ASP A 49 -9.99 5.67 5.88
CA ASP A 49 -10.09 4.25 6.19
C ASP A 49 -8.78 3.73 6.78
N GLN A 50 -8.85 2.59 7.47
CA GLN A 50 -7.66 1.92 7.97
C GLN A 50 -7.88 0.42 8.11
N VAL A 51 -6.81 -0.36 7.90
CA VAL A 51 -6.81 -1.80 8.12
C VAL A 51 -5.70 -2.19 9.09
N THR A 52 -6.04 -3.05 10.05
CA THR A 52 -5.05 -3.67 10.94
C THR A 52 -4.48 -4.92 10.31
N ILE A 53 -3.17 -4.95 10.21
CA ILE A 53 -2.38 -6.01 9.59
C ILE A 53 -1.64 -6.76 10.69
N VAL A 54 -1.88 -8.07 10.73
CA VAL A 54 -1.13 -9.03 11.55
C VAL A 54 -0.21 -9.80 10.62
N LYS A 55 1.09 -9.64 10.80
CA LYS A 55 2.11 -10.35 10.03
C LYS A 55 2.13 -11.83 10.43
N PRO A 56 2.04 -12.79 9.50
CA PRO A 56 2.20 -14.21 9.81
C PRO A 56 3.60 -14.54 10.36
N SER A 57 4.62 -13.77 9.96
CA SER A 57 5.98 -13.90 10.47
C SER A 57 6.72 -12.56 10.40
N PRO A 58 7.84 -12.38 11.13
CA PRO A 58 8.66 -11.16 11.06
C PRO A 58 9.14 -10.82 9.64
N ARG A 59 9.37 -11.83 8.80
CA ARG A 59 9.78 -11.69 7.38
C ARG A 59 8.70 -11.17 6.44
N HIS A 60 7.44 -11.07 6.88
CA HIS A 60 6.38 -10.51 6.04
C HIS A 60 6.40 -8.98 6.13
N GLU A 61 6.26 -8.32 4.99
CA GLU A 61 6.33 -6.88 4.85
C GLU A 61 5.17 -6.36 4.02
N LEU A 62 4.78 -5.11 4.28
CA LEU A 62 3.77 -4.44 3.48
C LEU A 62 4.44 -3.94 2.20
N LEU A 63 4.05 -4.54 1.08
CA LEU A 63 4.51 -4.18 -0.24
C LEU A 63 3.70 -2.97 -0.73
N GLN A 64 4.43 -1.95 -1.16
CA GLN A 64 3.88 -0.68 -1.60
C GLN A 64 3.29 -0.79 -3.02
N PRO A 65 2.37 0.12 -3.42
CA PRO A 65 1.73 0.07 -4.73
C PRO A 65 2.67 0.18 -5.91
N VAL A 66 3.83 0.81 -5.75
CA VAL A 66 4.85 0.89 -6.80
C VAL A 66 5.38 -0.49 -7.22
N TYR A 67 5.34 -1.48 -6.31
CA TYR A 67 5.84 -2.82 -6.56
C TYR A 67 4.75 -3.83 -6.91
N CYS A 68 3.48 -3.47 -6.78
CA CYS A 68 2.36 -4.41 -6.84
C CYS A 68 1.27 -3.97 -7.81
N SER A 69 0.86 -4.88 -8.69
CA SER A 69 -0.26 -4.70 -9.60
C SER A 69 -1.26 -5.86 -9.51
N SER A 70 -2.51 -5.59 -9.90
CA SER A 70 -3.56 -6.61 -9.98
C SER A 70 -4.09 -6.69 -11.41
N SER A 71 -4.10 -7.91 -11.97
CA SER A 71 -4.77 -8.19 -13.25
C SER A 71 -6.28 -7.95 -13.20
N ARG A 72 -6.91 -8.09 -12.02
CA ARG A 72 -8.36 -7.87 -11.82
C ARG A 72 -8.72 -6.40 -11.63
N PHE A 73 -7.79 -5.62 -11.07
CA PHE A 73 -7.95 -4.19 -10.79
C PHE A 73 -6.76 -3.39 -11.34
N PRO A 74 -6.57 -3.37 -12.67
CA PRO A 74 -5.34 -2.86 -13.29
C PRO A 74 -5.13 -1.34 -13.15
N GLN A 75 -6.15 -0.61 -12.70
CA GLN A 75 -6.12 0.84 -12.54
C GLN A 75 -6.07 1.29 -11.07
N ASP A 76 -6.16 0.34 -10.12
CA ASP A 76 -6.18 0.65 -8.70
C ASP A 76 -4.79 0.45 -8.10
N PHE A 77 -4.42 1.31 -7.15
CA PHE A 77 -3.23 1.08 -6.32
C PHE A 77 -3.45 -0.13 -5.42
N VAL A 78 -2.46 -1.02 -5.31
CA VAL A 78 -2.58 -2.25 -4.54
C VAL A 78 -1.47 -2.36 -3.51
N PHE A 79 -1.86 -2.59 -2.27
CA PHE A 79 -0.97 -3.02 -1.19
C PHE A 79 -1.05 -4.53 -1.03
N ALA A 80 0.07 -5.17 -0.72
CA ALA A 80 0.12 -6.60 -0.47
C ALA A 80 0.95 -6.91 0.77
N LEU A 81 0.65 -8.03 1.43
CA LEU A 81 1.46 -8.57 2.53
C LEU A 81 2.15 -9.83 2.02
N GLY A 82 3.46 -9.77 1.85
CA GLY A 82 4.27 -10.88 1.33
C GLY A 82 5.67 -10.85 1.91
N ARG A 83 6.54 -11.71 1.38
CA ARG A 83 7.97 -11.75 1.73
C ARG A 83 8.76 -11.31 0.51
N MET A 84 9.68 -10.38 0.68
CA MET A 84 10.66 -10.06 -0.36
C MET A 84 11.77 -11.10 -0.36
N VAL A 85 12.07 -11.64 -1.54
CA VAL A 85 13.07 -12.68 -1.75
C VAL A 85 13.93 -12.30 -2.96
N GLU A 86 15.23 -12.22 -2.74
CA GLU A 86 16.23 -12.09 -3.80
C GLU A 86 16.26 -13.38 -4.64
N GLN A 87 16.19 -13.19 -5.95
CA GLN A 87 16.19 -14.24 -6.94
C GLN A 87 17.63 -14.53 -7.40
N PRO A 88 17.91 -15.70 -8.01
CA PRO A 88 19.26 -16.04 -8.48
C PRO A 88 19.84 -15.07 -9.52
N ASP A 89 18.99 -14.30 -10.20
CA ASP A 89 19.37 -13.26 -11.16
C ASP A 89 19.62 -11.88 -10.50
N GLY A 90 19.57 -11.79 -9.17
CA GLY A 90 19.72 -10.56 -8.40
C GLY A 90 18.47 -9.69 -8.33
N SER A 91 17.39 -10.06 -9.03
CA SER A 91 16.11 -9.36 -8.93
C SER A 91 15.43 -9.67 -7.60
N HIS A 92 14.51 -8.81 -7.14
CA HIS A 92 13.75 -9.06 -5.93
C HIS A 92 12.28 -9.31 -6.28
N ARG A 93 11.73 -10.44 -5.85
CA ARG A 93 10.32 -10.78 -6.07
C ARG A 93 9.62 -11.02 -4.75
N SER A 94 8.33 -10.72 -4.73
CA SER A 94 7.52 -11.14 -3.60
C SER A 94 7.13 -12.59 -3.73
N GLU A 95 7.36 -13.35 -2.68
CA GLU A 95 6.83 -14.69 -2.48
C GLU A 95 5.88 -14.70 -1.28
N ASN A 96 5.05 -15.75 -1.19
CA ASN A 96 4.11 -15.94 -0.07
C ASN A 96 3.23 -14.70 0.19
N VAL A 97 2.68 -14.13 -0.89
CA VAL A 97 1.65 -13.08 -0.76
C VAL A 97 0.41 -13.71 -0.13
N VAL A 98 0.07 -13.27 1.09
CA VAL A 98 -1.01 -13.88 1.88
C VAL A 98 -2.26 -13.02 1.98
N LYS A 99 -2.12 -11.70 1.78
CA LYS A 99 -3.22 -10.73 1.82
C LYS A 99 -2.93 -9.56 0.91
N ALA A 100 -3.98 -8.92 0.40
CA ALA A 100 -3.86 -7.69 -0.36
C ALA A 100 -5.09 -6.82 -0.21
N TRP A 101 -4.89 -5.53 -0.45
CA TRP A 101 -5.90 -4.49 -0.39
C TRP A 101 -5.73 -3.58 -1.59
N ARG A 102 -6.83 -3.23 -2.27
CA ARG A 102 -6.82 -2.17 -3.27
C ARG A 102 -7.22 -0.85 -2.63
N VAL A 103 -6.76 0.26 -3.19
CA VAL A 103 -7.28 1.59 -2.83
C VAL A 103 -8.48 1.89 -3.72
N ASP A 104 -9.69 1.79 -3.15
CA ASP A 104 -10.91 2.24 -3.81
C ASP A 104 -11.16 3.72 -3.45
N ILE A 105 -10.58 4.63 -4.24
CA ILE A 105 -10.68 6.08 -4.00
C ILE A 105 -12.13 6.55 -4.08
N LYS A 106 -12.95 5.97 -4.97
CA LYS A 106 -14.36 6.36 -5.13
C LYS A 106 -15.19 6.09 -3.88
N ARG A 107 -14.84 5.03 -3.13
CA ARG A 107 -15.50 4.66 -1.88
C ARG A 107 -14.73 5.08 -0.64
N GLU A 108 -13.52 5.61 -0.82
CA GLU A 108 -12.57 5.92 0.25
C GLU A 108 -12.31 4.73 1.16
N ARG A 109 -12.03 3.57 0.56
CA ARG A 109 -11.86 2.29 1.28
C ARG A 109 -10.62 1.53 0.84
N LEU A 110 -10.16 0.66 1.75
CA LEU A 110 -9.14 -0.36 1.54
C LEU A 110 -9.76 -1.77 1.57
N PRO A 111 -10.63 -2.13 0.60
CA PRO A 111 -11.21 -3.47 0.59
C PRO A 111 -10.12 -4.52 0.34
N ALA A 112 -10.19 -5.61 1.09
CA ALA A 112 -9.38 -6.79 0.83
C ALA A 112 -9.73 -7.37 -0.56
N ILE A 113 -8.72 -7.82 -1.28
CA ILE A 113 -8.87 -8.47 -2.59
C ILE A 113 -8.20 -9.86 -2.58
N PRO A 114 -8.64 -10.78 -3.44
CA PRO A 114 -7.95 -12.05 -3.64
C PRO A 114 -6.50 -11.83 -4.06
N VAL A 115 -5.59 -12.69 -3.57
CA VAL A 115 -4.17 -12.65 -3.97
C VAL A 115 -3.95 -13.22 -5.37
N ASP A 116 -4.91 -13.98 -5.89
CA ASP A 116 -4.85 -14.57 -7.22
C ASP A 116 -4.81 -13.48 -8.31
N GLY A 117 -3.74 -13.50 -9.11
CA GLY A 117 -3.51 -12.53 -10.17
C GLY A 117 -2.87 -11.23 -9.70
N LEU A 118 -2.26 -11.23 -8.50
CA LEU A 118 -1.32 -10.21 -8.07
C LEU A 118 0.08 -10.49 -8.58
N HIS A 119 0.73 -9.44 -9.05
CA HIS A 119 2.12 -9.44 -9.45
C HIS A 119 2.85 -8.40 -8.63
N CYS A 120 3.70 -8.87 -7.71
CA CYS A 120 4.50 -8.02 -6.84
C CYS A 120 5.98 -8.30 -7.05
N ALA A 121 6.70 -7.34 -7.63
CA ALA A 121 8.13 -7.43 -7.91
C ALA A 121 8.79 -6.06 -7.71
N LEU A 122 10.01 -6.08 -7.20
CA LEU A 122 10.92 -4.95 -7.24
C LEU A 122 11.69 -5.07 -8.55
N ASP A 123 11.39 -4.19 -9.51
CA ASP A 123 12.19 -4.11 -10.73
C ASP A 123 13.63 -3.77 -10.32
N PRO A 124 14.68 -4.47 -10.81
CA PRO A 124 16.07 -4.20 -10.46
C PRO A 124 16.59 -2.80 -10.89
N ALA A 125 15.75 -1.96 -11.48
CA ALA A 125 16.11 -0.63 -11.94
C ALA A 125 15.63 0.46 -10.97
N ASP A 126 16.34 0.58 -9.84
CA ASP A 126 16.54 1.85 -9.13
C ASP A 126 17.97 1.88 -8.56
#